data_AF-A0A533Y3F9-F1
#
_entry.id   AF-A0A533Y3F9-F1
#
_cell.length_a   1.000
_cell.length_b   1.000
_cell.length_c   1.000
_cell.angle_alpha   90.00
_cell.angle_beta   90.00
_cell.angle_gamma   90.00
#
_symmetry.space_group_name_H-M   'P 1'
#
loop_
_entity.id
_entity.type
_entity.pdbx_description
1 polymer ?
#
loop_
_entity_poly.entity_id
_entity_poly.type
_entity_poly.pdbx_seq_one_letter_code
_entity_poly.pdbx_strand_id
1 'polypeptide(L)'
;MKALFATDEAWSSLILRVMLGIVIFPHGAQKLLGWFGGFGFAGTMGFFTDKMHLPAVIAFLVIIGESLGSLGLILGFLTRITAASYVLIML
;
A
#
# COMPACT_ATOMS: atom_id res chain seq x y z
N MET A 1 -8.02 -20.03 7.97
CA MET A 1 -8.30 -19.44 6.63
C MET A 1 -9.53 -18.53 6.60
N LYS A 2 -10.67 -18.89 7.21
CA LYS A 2 -11.89 -18.03 7.21
C LYS A 2 -11.65 -16.59 7.69
N ALA A 3 -10.83 -16.38 8.72
CA ALA A 3 -10.58 -15.04 9.26
C ALA A 3 -9.86 -14.06 8.32
N LEU A 4 -9.11 -14.56 7.32
CA LEU A 4 -8.37 -13.71 6.38
C LEU A 4 -9.25 -13.19 5.23
N PHE A 5 -10.31 -13.94 4.89
CA PHE A 5 -11.23 -13.61 3.78
C PHE A 5 -12.64 -13.24 4.25
N ALA A 6 -12.94 -13.35 5.55
CA ALA A 6 -14.21 -12.95 6.12
C ALA A 6 -14.39 -11.43 5.97
N THR A 7 -15.29 -11.06 5.06
CA THR A 7 -15.80 -9.70 4.88
C THR A 7 -17.20 -9.66 5.48
N ASP A 8 -17.46 -8.68 6.33
CA ASP A 8 -18.79 -8.45 6.88
C ASP A 8 -19.66 -7.73 5.83
N GLU A 9 -20.97 -7.99 5.79
CA GLU A 9 -21.88 -7.34 4.83
C GLU A 9 -22.19 -5.87 5.20
N ALA A 10 -21.64 -5.40 6.32
CA ALA A 10 -21.81 -4.03 6.78
C ALA A 10 -21.25 -3.00 5.77
N TRP A 11 -22.14 -2.11 5.32
CA TRP A 11 -21.79 -0.96 4.48
C TRP A 11 -20.70 -0.07 5.09
N SER A 12 -20.63 0.01 6.42
CA SER A 12 -19.59 0.75 7.14
C SER A 12 -18.18 0.23 6.81
N SER A 13 -17.98 -1.09 6.76
CA SER A 13 -16.69 -1.69 6.43
C SER A 13 -16.29 -1.43 4.98
N LEU A 14 -17.26 -1.48 4.06
CA LEU A 14 -17.04 -1.17 2.65
C LEU A 14 -16.64 0.29 2.44
N ILE A 15 -17.34 1.23 3.07
CA ILE A 15 -17.04 2.66 2.99
C ILE A 15 -15.64 2.94 3.55
N LEU A 16 -15.31 2.45 4.75
CA LEU A 16 -14.01 2.66 5.38
C LEU A 16 -12.87 2.14 4.50
N ARG A 17 -13.06 0.96 3.91
CA ARG A 17 -12.08 0.31 3.06
C ARG A 17 -11.82 1.08 1.76
N VAL A 18 -12.89 1.50 1.08
CA VAL A 18 -12.77 2.27 -0.17
C VAL A 18 -12.15 3.64 0.11
N MET A 19 -12.60 4.34 1.16
CA MET A 19 -12.05 5.65 1.54
C MET A 19 -10.57 5.55 1.90
N LEU A 20 -10.19 4.59 2.74
CA LEU A 20 -8.79 4.37 3.10
C LEU A 20 -7.95 4.02 1.85
N GLY A 21 -8.47 3.18 0.96
CA GLY A 21 -7.81 2.85 -0.30
C GLY A 21 -7.59 4.06 -1.20
N ILE A 22 -8.60 4.93 -1.33
CA ILE A 22 -8.50 6.17 -2.12
C ILE A 22 -7.47 7.14 -1.53
N VAL A 23 -7.39 7.24 -0.19
CA VAL A 23 -6.41 8.11 0.48
C VAL A 23 -4.98 7.58 0.30
N ILE A 24 -4.78 6.26 0.36
CA ILE A 24 -3.45 5.66 0.25
C ILE A 24 -2.99 5.52 -1.22
N PHE A 25 -3.91 5.40 -2.17
CA PHE A 25 -3.59 5.22 -3.59
C PHE A 25 -2.63 6.28 -4.16
N PRO A 26 -2.81 7.60 -3.89
CA PRO A 26 -1.86 8.62 -4.30
C PRO A 26 -0.42 8.37 -3.80
N HIS A 27 -0.24 7.87 -2.57
CA HIS A 27 1.08 7.58 -2.02
C HIS A 27 1.76 6.41 -2.75
N GLY A 28 1.02 5.32 -2.99
CA GLY A 28 1.50 4.23 -3.82
C GLY A 28 1.83 4.69 -5.25
N ALA A 29 0.97 5.49 -5.86
CA ALA A 29 1.18 6.04 -7.19
C ALA A 29 2.41 6.99 -7.27
N GLN A 30 2.69 7.75 -6.22
CA GLN A 30 3.91 8.56 -6.10
C GLN A 30 5.17 7.69 -6.06
N LYS A 31 5.14 6.60 -5.30
CA LYS A 31 6.29 5.70 -5.09
C LYS A 31 6.56 4.80 -6.29
N LEU A 32 5.54 4.32 -6.99
CA LEU A 32 5.69 3.39 -8.10
C LEU A 32 5.67 4.08 -9.46
N LEU A 33 4.67 4.93 -9.71
CA LEU A 33 4.46 5.57 -11.02
C LEU A 33 5.06 6.97 -11.12
N GLY A 34 5.44 7.59 -10.00
CA GLY A 34 5.90 8.98 -9.98
C GLY A 34 4.78 9.99 -10.24
N TRP A 35 3.52 9.56 -10.06
CA TRP A 35 2.38 10.45 -10.21
C TRP A 35 2.41 11.58 -9.17
N PHE A 36 1.74 12.69 -9.48
CA PHE A 36 1.66 13.86 -8.61
C PHE A 36 3.02 14.50 -8.26
N GLY A 37 4.03 14.36 -9.15
CA GLY A 37 5.38 14.86 -8.91
C GLY A 37 6.20 14.00 -7.93
N GLY A 38 5.79 12.76 -7.69
CA GLY A 38 6.52 11.80 -6.86
C GLY A 38 7.83 11.32 -7.49
N PHE A 39 8.68 10.71 -6.69
CA PHE A 39 10.02 10.23 -7.10
C PHE A 39 9.98 9.03 -8.08
N GLY A 40 8.82 8.37 -8.19
CA GLY A 40 8.66 7.16 -9.01
C GLY A 40 9.47 5.99 -8.49
N PHE A 41 9.38 4.85 -9.18
CA PHE A 41 10.02 3.61 -8.72
C PHE A 41 11.52 3.75 -8.52
N ALA A 42 12.24 4.27 -9.53
CA ALA A 42 13.70 4.41 -9.47
C ALA A 42 14.15 5.40 -8.37
N GLY A 43 13.47 6.54 -8.23
CA GLY A 43 13.81 7.54 -7.21
C GLY A 43 13.48 7.06 -5.80
N THR A 44 12.38 6.32 -5.64
CA THR A 44 11.98 5.75 -4.34
C THR A 44 12.87 4.58 -3.94
N MET A 45 13.25 3.73 -4.90
CA MET A 45 14.24 2.67 -4.67
C MET A 45 15.58 3.27 -4.23
N GLY A 46 16.11 4.26 -4.96
CA GLY A 46 17.35 4.95 -4.58
C GLY A 46 17.25 5.64 -3.23
N PHE A 47 16.11 6.25 -2.90
CA PHE A 47 15.88 6.82 -1.58
C PHE A 47 15.96 5.75 -0.48
N PHE A 48 15.30 4.59 -0.65
CA PHE A 48 15.34 3.54 0.35
C PHE A 48 16.69 2.83 0.45
N THR A 49 17.38 2.58 -0.67
CA THR A 49 18.68 1.90 -0.65
C THR A 49 19.83 2.84 -0.26
N ASP A 50 19.81 4.08 -0.75
CA ASP A 50 20.98 4.97 -0.67
C ASP A 50 20.88 5.93 0.53
N LYS A 51 19.66 6.35 0.90
CA LYS A 51 19.45 7.23 2.07
C LYS A 51 19.06 6.47 3.32
N MET A 52 18.19 5.46 3.20
CA MET A 52 17.75 4.65 4.35
C MET A 52 18.56 3.36 4.55
N HIS A 53 19.49 3.04 3.65
CA HIS A 53 20.31 1.82 3.70
C HIS A 53 19.49 0.53 3.83
N LEU A 54 18.27 0.54 3.30
CA LEU A 54 17.38 -0.59 3.32
C LEU A 54 17.78 -1.59 2.23
N PRO A 55 17.75 -2.91 2.49
CA PRO A 55 17.98 -3.90 1.45
C PRO A 55 17.01 -3.71 0.28
N ALA A 56 17.53 -3.78 -0.96
CA ALA A 56 16.74 -3.53 -2.17
C ALA A 56 15.47 -4.38 -2.27
N VAL A 57 15.52 -5.63 -1.76
CA VAL A 57 14.36 -6.53 -1.73
C VAL A 57 13.26 -5.98 -0.82
N ILE A 58 13.61 -5.43 0.34
CA ILE A 58 12.63 -4.86 1.27
C ILE A 58 12.07 -3.56 0.70
N ALA A 59 12.93 -2.69 0.15
CA ALA A 59 12.50 -1.45 -0.52
C ALA A 59 11.49 -1.74 -1.65
N PHE A 60 11.76 -2.76 -2.47
CA PHE A 60 10.85 -3.20 -3.52
C PHE A 60 9.51 -3.68 -2.97
N LEU A 61 9.54 -4.54 -1.94
CA LEU A 61 8.32 -5.06 -1.31
C LEU A 61 7.47 -3.95 -0.69
N VAL A 62 8.10 -2.92 -0.11
CA VAL A 62 7.41 -1.75 0.43
C VAL A 62 6.70 -0.98 -0.68
N ILE A 63 7.39 -0.66 -1.78
CA ILE A 63 6.81 0.10 -2.90
C ILE A 63 5.63 -0.65 -3.54
N ILE A 64 5.82 -1.94 -3.80
CA ILE A 64 4.78 -2.79 -4.40
C ILE A 64 3.63 -3.02 -3.43
N GLY A 65 3.95 -3.30 -2.16
CA GLY A 65 2.97 -3.55 -1.10
C GLY A 65 2.06 -2.35 -0.86
N GLU A 66 2.58 -1.14 -0.93
CA GLU A 66 1.78 0.08 -0.78
C GLU A 66 0.94 0.40 -2.02
N SER A 67 1.54 0.24 -3.21
CA SER A 67 0.88 0.55 -4.47
C SER A 67 -0.21 -0.46 -4.80
N LEU A 68 0.13 -1.74 -4.87
CA LEU A 68 -0.84 -2.81 -5.14
C LEU A 68 -1.73 -3.06 -3.94
N GLY A 69 -1.26 -2.79 -2.73
CA GLY A 69 -2.08 -2.90 -1.53
C GLY A 69 -3.27 -1.95 -1.54
N SER A 70 -3.15 -0.78 -2.17
CA SER A 70 -4.22 0.22 -2.20
C SER A 70 -5.34 -0.23 -3.12
N LEU A 71 -4.96 -0.79 -4.27
CA LEU A 71 -5.87 -1.47 -5.18
C LEU A 71 -6.51 -2.70 -4.53
N GLY A 72 -5.72 -3.53 -3.85
CA GLY A 72 -6.23 -4.70 -3.13
C GLY A 72 -7.24 -4.32 -2.04
N LEU A 73 -6.96 -3.23 -1.32
CA LEU A 73 -7.87 -2.69 -0.30
C LEU A 73 -9.18 -2.22 -0.96
N ILE A 74 -9.15 -1.43 -2.03
CA ILE A 74 -10.36 -0.98 -2.74
C ILE A 74 -11.19 -2.17 -3.25
N LEU A 75 -10.53 -3.18 -3.84
CA LEU A 75 -11.18 -4.39 -4.37
C LEU A 75 -11.67 -5.35 -3.29
N GLY A 76 -11.32 -5.12 -2.02
CA GLY A 76 -11.71 -6.00 -0.93
C GLY A 76 -10.89 -7.27 -0.78
N PHE A 77 -9.75 -7.36 -1.45
CA PHE A 77 -8.86 -8.53 -1.45
C PHE A 77 -7.76 -8.40 -0.39
N LEU A 78 -7.62 -9.40 0.49
CA LEU A 78 -6.58 -9.46 1.55
C LEU A 78 -6.50 -8.23 2.46
N THR A 79 -7.64 -7.55 2.67
CA THR A 79 -7.75 -6.24 3.37
C THR A 79 -7.06 -6.18 4.72
N ARG A 80 -7.05 -7.27 5.48
CA ARG A 80 -6.39 -7.36 6.79
C ARG A 80 -4.87 -7.35 6.66
N ILE A 81 -4.33 -8.05 5.66
CA ILE A 81 -2.88 -8.09 5.41
C ILE A 81 -2.45 -6.72 4.89
N THR A 82 -3.18 -6.13 3.94
CA THR A 82 -2.88 -4.79 3.44
C THR A 82 -2.98 -3.72 4.53
N ALA A 83 -3.97 -3.79 5.42
CA ALA A 83 -4.07 -2.89 6.57
C ALA A 83 -2.86 -3.03 7.51
N ALA A 84 -2.42 -4.25 7.82
CA ALA A 84 -1.22 -4.47 8.64
C ALA A 84 0.04 -3.94 7.94
N SER A 85 0.17 -4.16 6.62
CA SER A 85 1.27 -3.60 5.83
C SER A 85 1.30 -2.08 5.88
N TYR A 86 0.16 -1.40 5.86
CA TYR A 86 0.14 0.07 5.97
C TYR A 86 0.58 0.60 7.32
N VAL A 87 0.26 -0.09 8.41
CA VAL A 87 0.78 0.30 9.73
C VAL A 87 2.31 0.23 9.76
N LEU A 88 2.92 -0.71 9.04
CA LEU A 88 4.37 -0.84 8.95
C LEU A 88 5.04 0.14 7.98
N ILE A 89 4.34 0.51 6.91
CA ILE A 89 4.92 1.28 5.79
C ILE A 89 4.66 2.79 5.92
N MET A 90 3.53 3.18 6.51
CA MET A 90 3.07 4.57 6.59
C MET A 90 3.12 5.18 7.99
N LEU A 91 3.17 4.36 9.04
CA LEU A 91 3.27 4.80 10.44
C LEU A 91 4.71 4.69 10.95
#